data_AF-A0A811SEU4-F1
#
_entry.id   AF-A0A811SEU4-F1
#
_cell.length_a   1.000
_cell.length_b   1.000
_cell.length_c   1.000
_cell.angle_alpha   90.00
_cell.angle_beta   90.00
_cell.angle_gamma   90.00
#
_symmetry.space_group_name_H-M   'P 1'
#
loop_
_entity.id
_entity.type
_entity.pdbx_description
1 polymer ?
#
loop_
_entity_poly.entity_id
_entity_poly.type
_entity_poly.pdbx_seq_one_letter_code
_entity_poly.pdbx_strand_id
1 'polypeptide(L)'
;MDSFPDRTHVWLWIREYEAYLYAREDGEGIAFSGNRGALHGAWAVHRLVRDGTNYVLFHSASYGRYLSQIAVEEDESYYLVQCTYDSPEQVNVLFQARRAEDGSDDIIISNRRFGDWCHDYEGTPMHWVVEAIPPRQLPPELPVPPDPIPTQVVPMPPGCRRVQIQPPQVELRRTIHYVRADDQGNFNPLHWRRLQFEGQSVFILRRDLAAALGEANNVLGITLCAWAGSNGRLTPLLIDLPSDEKTMNIVVLTTGSPAAQELVYPNVDAA
;
A
#
# COMPACT_ATOMS: atom_id res chain seq x y z
N MET A 1 21.72 7.55 7.33
CA MET A 1 20.57 7.71 6.40
C MET A 1 20.77 6.99 5.07
N ASP A 2 21.97 6.45 4.80
CA ASP A 2 22.27 5.79 3.53
C ASP A 2 21.43 4.53 3.27
N SER A 3 20.91 3.90 4.33
CA SER A 3 20.01 2.73 4.24
C SER A 3 18.61 3.05 3.71
N PHE A 4 18.21 4.33 3.62
CA PHE A 4 16.89 4.75 3.15
C PHE A 4 16.98 5.77 2.02
N PRO A 5 17.38 5.39 0.79
CA PRO A 5 17.33 6.28 -0.36
C PRO A 5 15.88 6.72 -0.64
N ASP A 6 15.69 7.97 -1.09
CA ASP A 6 14.34 8.46 -1.38
C ASP A 6 13.74 7.77 -2.62
N ARG A 7 12.43 7.52 -2.62
CA ARG A 7 11.68 6.86 -3.70
C ARG A 7 12.08 5.40 -3.98
N THR A 8 12.94 4.78 -3.17
CA THR A 8 13.26 3.35 -3.29
C THR A 8 12.30 2.50 -2.46
N HIS A 9 12.23 1.22 -2.79
CA HIS A 9 11.45 0.24 -2.04
C HIS A 9 12.36 -0.59 -1.14
N VAL A 10 11.87 -0.94 0.04
CA VAL A 10 12.59 -1.75 1.03
C VAL A 10 11.67 -2.80 1.65
N TRP A 11 12.25 -3.92 2.05
CA TRP A 11 11.69 -4.78 3.07
C TRP A 11 12.25 -4.38 4.43
N LEU A 12 11.39 -4.40 5.45
CA LEU A 12 11.75 -4.12 6.83
C LEU A 12 11.64 -5.42 7.61
N TRP A 13 12.78 -6.02 7.96
CA TRP A 13 12.85 -7.27 8.72
C TRP A 13 13.17 -6.96 10.18
N ILE A 14 12.33 -7.41 11.09
CA ILE A 14 12.56 -7.30 12.53
C ILE A 14 13.32 -8.54 13.00
N ARG A 15 14.53 -8.31 13.54
CA ARG A 15 15.46 -9.40 13.86
C ARG A 15 14.91 -10.32 14.94
N GLU A 16 14.29 -9.76 15.97
CA GLU A 16 13.84 -10.49 17.16
C GLU A 16 12.64 -11.42 16.88
N TYR A 17 11.83 -11.10 15.88
CA TYR A 17 10.68 -11.92 15.47
C TYR A 17 10.94 -12.71 14.18
N GLU A 18 12.13 -12.57 13.60
CA GLU A 18 12.51 -13.17 12.31
C GLU A 18 11.45 -12.98 11.22
N ALA A 19 10.84 -11.79 11.17
CA ALA A 19 9.68 -11.53 10.32
C ALA A 19 9.77 -10.17 9.62
N TYR A 20 9.05 -10.05 8.51
CA TYR A 20 8.94 -8.83 7.72
C TYR A 20 7.69 -8.05 8.10
N LEU A 21 7.79 -6.72 8.09
CA LEU A 21 6.65 -5.83 8.23
C LEU A 21 5.71 -5.97 7.03
N TYR A 22 4.43 -6.21 7.33
CA TYR A 22 3.42 -6.55 6.34
C TYR A 22 2.20 -5.63 6.45
N ALA A 23 1.83 -4.98 5.35
CA ALA A 23 0.60 -4.21 5.22
C ALA A 23 -0.58 -5.15 4.95
N ARG A 24 -1.53 -5.27 5.88
CA ARG A 24 -2.66 -6.21 5.75
C ARG A 24 -3.58 -5.84 4.58
N GLU A 25 -4.26 -6.86 4.07
CA GLU A 25 -5.18 -6.80 2.94
C GLU A 25 -6.42 -5.96 3.23
N ASP A 26 -6.76 -5.75 4.50
CA ASP A 26 -7.85 -4.86 4.95
C ASP A 26 -7.57 -3.37 4.72
N GLY A 27 -6.34 -3.01 4.30
CA GLY A 27 -5.96 -1.63 3.99
C GLY A 27 -5.74 -0.75 5.21
N GLU A 28 -5.74 -1.30 6.44
CA GLU A 28 -5.55 -0.54 7.67
C GLU A 28 -4.57 -1.22 8.63
N GLY A 29 -4.64 -2.53 8.78
CA GLY A 29 -3.83 -3.26 9.74
C GLY A 29 -2.37 -3.41 9.30
N ILE A 30 -1.51 -3.60 10.29
CA ILE A 30 -0.12 -4.04 10.13
C ILE A 30 0.00 -5.44 10.73
N ALA A 31 0.81 -6.28 10.12
CA ALA A 31 1.16 -7.61 10.59
C ALA A 31 2.67 -7.87 10.42
N PHE A 32 3.12 -8.98 10.96
CA PHE A 32 4.45 -9.53 10.72
C PHE A 32 4.31 -10.86 9.98
N SER A 33 5.10 -11.05 8.94
CA SER A 33 5.04 -12.24 8.09
C SER A 33 6.44 -12.82 7.91
N GLY A 34 6.57 -14.14 8.00
CA GLY A 34 7.81 -14.83 7.62
C GLY A 34 8.12 -14.75 6.12
N ASN A 35 7.19 -14.26 5.29
CA ASN A 35 7.36 -14.14 3.85
C ASN A 35 7.43 -12.66 3.42
N ARG A 36 8.52 -12.28 2.75
CA ARG A 36 8.74 -10.95 2.15
C ARG A 36 8.10 -10.77 0.76
N GLY A 37 7.85 -11.86 0.04
CA GLY A 37 7.61 -11.93 -1.42
C GLY A 37 6.23 -11.49 -1.92
N ALA A 38 5.55 -10.59 -1.20
CA ALA A 38 4.31 -9.97 -1.66
C ALA A 38 4.44 -8.45 -1.63
N LEU A 39 3.66 -7.75 -2.46
CA LEU A 39 3.60 -6.28 -2.45
C LEU A 39 3.25 -5.71 -1.07
N HIS A 40 2.51 -6.47 -0.27
CA HIS A 40 2.17 -6.15 1.11
C HIS A 40 3.39 -6.03 2.04
N GLY A 41 4.49 -6.72 1.75
CA GLY A 41 5.75 -6.61 2.49
C GLY A 41 6.64 -5.46 2.01
N ALA A 42 6.33 -4.84 0.87
CA ALA A 42 7.17 -3.82 0.26
C ALA A 42 6.74 -2.41 0.69
N TRP A 43 7.73 -1.62 1.13
CA TRP A 43 7.53 -0.26 1.62
C TRP A 43 8.36 0.73 0.81
N ALA A 44 7.71 1.73 0.25
CA ALA A 44 8.39 2.83 -0.44
C ALA A 44 8.85 3.88 0.59
N VAL A 45 10.10 4.31 0.41
CA VAL A 45 10.76 5.29 1.26
C VAL A 45 10.41 6.70 0.80
N HIS A 46 9.88 7.50 1.72
CA HIS A 46 9.64 8.92 1.55
C HIS A 46 10.50 9.70 2.55
N ARG A 47 11.57 10.33 2.07
CA ARG A 47 12.41 11.22 2.88
C ARG A 47 11.82 12.62 2.97
N LEU A 48 11.84 13.17 4.17
CA LEU A 48 11.35 14.51 4.44
C LEU A 48 12.30 15.23 5.41
N VAL A 49 12.67 16.48 5.11
CA VAL A 49 13.40 17.34 6.06
C VAL A 49 12.44 18.38 6.60
N ARG A 50 12.38 18.50 7.93
CA ARG A 50 11.56 19.51 8.61
C ARG A 50 12.31 20.08 9.81
N ASP A 51 12.40 21.40 9.88
CA ASP A 51 13.09 22.13 10.95
C ASP A 51 14.51 21.60 11.20
N GLY A 52 15.22 21.28 10.10
CA GLY A 52 16.58 20.69 10.15
C GLY A 52 16.63 19.21 10.58
N THR A 53 15.50 18.61 10.96
CA THR A 53 15.40 17.20 11.31
C THR A 53 15.07 16.37 10.09
N ASN A 54 15.77 15.26 9.91
CA ASN A 54 15.52 14.34 8.81
C ASN A 54 14.57 13.24 9.27
N TYR A 55 13.48 13.08 8.52
CA TYR A 55 12.48 12.05 8.71
C TYR A 55 12.46 11.08 7.54
N VAL A 56 12.07 9.85 7.86
CA VAL A 56 11.74 8.79 6.91
C VAL A 56 10.30 8.41 7.17
N LEU A 57 9.51 8.40 6.11
CA LEU A 57 8.15 7.90 6.11
C LEU A 57 8.12 6.65 5.23
N PHE A 58 7.27 5.69 5.59
CA PHE A 58 7.08 4.46 4.84
C PHE A 58 5.66 4.41 4.32
N HIS A 59 5.49 4.32 3.00
CA HIS A 59 4.17 4.05 2.42
C HIS A 59 4.14 2.69 1.73
N SER A 60 3.06 1.95 1.96
CA SER A 60 2.89 0.59 1.42
C SER A 60 2.89 0.63 -0.10
N ALA A 61 3.63 -0.28 -0.74
CA ALA A 61 3.61 -0.44 -2.19
C ALA A 61 2.28 -1.02 -2.70
N SER A 62 1.45 -1.61 -1.83
CA SER A 62 0.12 -2.13 -2.19
C SER A 62 -0.89 -1.01 -2.43
N TYR A 63 -1.03 -0.10 -1.46
CA TYR A 63 -2.14 0.85 -1.40
C TYR A 63 -1.71 2.31 -1.20
N GLY A 64 -0.41 2.58 -1.12
CA GLY A 64 0.15 3.92 -0.93
C GLY A 64 -0.07 4.54 0.45
N ARG A 65 -0.70 3.82 1.38
CA ARG A 65 -0.97 4.29 2.74
C ARG A 65 0.30 4.28 3.58
N TYR A 66 0.40 5.25 4.49
CA TYR A 66 1.56 5.45 5.32
C TYR A 66 1.48 4.61 6.59
N LEU A 67 2.60 4.01 6.97
CA LEU A 67 2.79 3.43 8.27
C LEU A 67 2.65 4.51 9.35
N SER A 68 1.91 4.19 10.41
CA SER A 68 1.63 5.11 11.50
C SER A 68 1.55 4.40 12.85
N GLN A 69 1.94 5.12 13.91
CA GLN A 69 1.64 4.76 15.30
C GLN A 69 0.41 5.54 15.80
N ILE A 70 -0.53 4.85 16.44
CA ILE A 70 -1.70 5.46 17.09
C ILE A 70 -1.69 5.10 18.57
N ALA A 71 -1.82 6.11 19.44
CA ALA A 71 -1.90 5.91 20.89
C ALA A 71 -3.17 5.15 21.27
N VAL A 72 -3.07 4.29 22.28
CA VAL A 72 -4.22 3.74 22.98
C VAL A 72 -4.57 4.70 24.13
N GLU A 73 -5.83 5.12 24.24
CA GLU A 73 -6.23 6.13 25.24
C GLU A 73 -6.10 5.62 26.69
N GLU A 74 -6.13 4.29 26.89
CA GLU A 74 -6.24 3.65 28.20
C GLU A 74 -4.91 3.10 28.75
N ASP A 75 -3.88 2.94 27.91
CA ASP A 75 -2.57 2.42 28.29
C ASP A 75 -1.51 3.07 27.40
N GLU A 76 -0.32 3.39 27.90
CA GLU A 76 0.74 4.13 27.15
C GLU A 76 1.31 3.37 25.92
N SER A 77 0.60 2.33 25.49
CA SER A 77 0.82 1.55 24.28
C SER A 77 0.36 2.26 23.00
N TYR A 78 0.78 1.71 21.85
CA TYR A 78 0.34 2.16 20.54
C TYR A 78 0.09 0.96 19.62
N TYR A 79 -0.76 1.18 18.61
CA TYR A 79 -0.95 0.25 17.50
C TYR A 79 -0.24 0.73 16.24
N LEU A 80 0.18 -0.24 15.43
CA LEU A 80 0.68 0.00 14.09
C LEU A 80 -0.45 -0.13 13.08
N VAL A 81 -0.65 0.92 12.30
CA VAL A 81 -1.70 0.98 11.29
C VAL A 81 -1.19 1.63 10.01
N GLN A 82 -2.01 1.54 8.97
CA GLN A 82 -1.89 2.25 7.72
C GLN A 82 -2.86 3.43 7.70
N CYS A 83 -2.37 4.64 7.47
CA CYS A 83 -3.18 5.86 7.40
C CYS A 83 -2.91 6.68 6.13
N THR A 84 -3.70 7.73 5.92
CA THR A 84 -3.42 8.76 4.92
C THR A 84 -2.47 9.81 5.51
N TYR A 85 -1.68 10.46 4.64
CA TYR A 85 -0.83 11.60 4.99
C TYR A 85 -1.41 12.88 4.39
N ASP A 86 -2.24 13.56 5.17
CA ASP A 86 -3.09 14.69 4.81
C ASP A 86 -2.63 16.04 5.36
N SER A 87 -1.79 16.05 6.39
CA SER A 87 -1.27 17.27 6.98
C SER A 87 0.22 17.10 7.28
N PRO A 88 1.06 18.11 6.97
CA PRO A 88 2.44 18.08 7.42
C PRO A 88 2.50 17.87 8.93
N GLU A 89 1.59 18.43 9.73
CA GLU A 89 1.60 18.31 11.20
C GLU A 89 1.39 16.89 11.75
N GLN A 90 1.04 15.91 10.90
CA GLN A 90 0.90 14.51 11.31
C GLN A 90 2.25 13.91 11.72
N VAL A 91 2.54 13.94 13.02
CA VAL A 91 3.77 13.39 13.60
C VAL A 91 3.81 11.87 13.63
N ASN A 92 2.65 11.21 13.61
CA ASN A 92 2.49 9.76 13.75
C ASN A 92 3.07 8.94 12.58
N VAL A 93 3.32 9.57 11.43
CA VAL A 93 3.94 8.94 10.27
C VAL A 93 5.44 9.30 10.14
N LEU A 94 5.95 10.21 10.97
CA LEU A 94 7.31 10.74 10.87
C LEU A 94 8.28 9.94 11.73
N PHE A 95 9.06 9.08 11.08
CA PHE A 95 10.07 8.27 11.76
C PHE A 95 11.47 8.84 11.59
N GLN A 96 12.34 8.55 12.55
CA GLN A 96 13.78 8.75 12.49
C GLN A 96 14.45 7.39 12.51
N ALA A 97 15.52 7.24 11.75
CA ALA A 97 16.28 6.01 11.69
C ALA A 97 17.72 6.28 12.12
N ARG A 98 18.21 5.51 13.09
CA ARG A 98 19.59 5.54 13.58
C ARG A 98 20.18 4.13 13.58
N ARG A 99 21.50 4.02 13.53
CA ARG A 99 22.16 2.73 13.76
C ARG A 99 22.04 2.34 15.23
N ALA A 100 21.96 1.04 15.48
CA ALA A 100 22.08 0.51 16.84
C ALA A 100 23.51 0.80 17.39
N GLU A 101 23.60 1.00 18.70
CA GLU A 101 24.87 1.34 19.38
C GLU A 101 25.59 0.10 19.93
N ASP A 102 25.13 -1.09 19.57
CA ASP A 102 25.66 -2.39 19.98
C ASP A 102 26.74 -2.95 19.05
N GLY A 103 27.09 -2.19 17.99
CA GLY A 103 28.05 -2.59 16.96
C GLY A 103 27.44 -3.46 15.86
N SER A 104 26.14 -3.72 15.89
CA SER A 104 25.42 -4.29 14.75
C SER A 104 25.23 -3.23 13.65
N ASP A 105 25.01 -3.67 12.41
CA ASP A 105 24.61 -2.79 11.29
C ASP A 105 23.10 -2.53 11.26
N ASP A 106 22.38 -2.92 12.32
CA ASP A 106 20.93 -2.79 12.37
C ASP A 106 20.49 -1.35 12.62
N ILE A 107 19.22 -1.12 12.29
CA ILE A 107 18.57 0.17 12.41
C ILE A 107 17.58 0.13 13.57
N ILE A 108 17.64 1.16 14.41
CA ILE A 108 16.55 1.50 15.32
C ILE A 108 15.71 2.59 14.65
N ILE A 109 14.41 2.32 14.54
CA ILE A 109 13.44 3.26 13.98
C ILE A 109 12.59 3.79 15.13
N SER A 110 12.44 5.10 15.20
CA SER A 110 11.73 5.77 16.28
C SER A 110 10.84 6.89 15.77
N ASN A 111 9.83 7.23 16.55
CA ASN A 111 8.96 8.37 16.33
C ASN A 111 9.11 9.36 17.48
N ARG A 112 9.14 10.65 17.17
CA ARG A 112 9.34 11.70 18.18
C ARG A 112 8.27 11.69 19.29
N ARG A 113 7.03 11.32 18.95
CA ARG A 113 5.91 11.30 19.90
C ARG A 113 5.80 9.96 20.64
N PHE A 114 6.07 8.86 19.96
CA PHE A 114 5.78 7.51 20.46
C PHE A 114 7.03 6.75 20.92
N GLY A 115 8.23 7.32 20.78
CA GLY A 115 9.48 6.63 21.10
C GLY A 115 9.87 5.60 20.04
N ASP A 116 10.65 4.60 20.45
CA ASP A 116 11.12 3.55 19.54
C ASP A 116 9.94 2.70 19.04
N TRP A 117 9.94 2.43 17.72
CA TRP A 117 8.78 1.91 17.00
C TRP A 117 8.38 0.49 17.41
N CYS A 118 9.32 -0.34 17.84
CA CYS A 118 9.04 -1.58 18.55
C CYS A 118 10.07 -1.74 19.66
N HIS A 119 9.63 -2.20 20.82
CA HIS A 119 10.49 -2.49 21.97
C HIS A 119 9.97 -3.72 22.73
N ASP A 120 10.84 -4.34 23.53
CA ASP A 120 10.47 -5.48 24.36
C ASP A 120 9.79 -5.03 25.67
N TYR A 121 9.44 -5.98 26.54
CA TYR A 121 8.84 -5.68 27.84
C TYR A 121 9.74 -4.86 28.78
N GLU A 122 11.04 -4.80 28.51
CA GLU A 122 12.02 -4.04 29.28
C GLU A 122 12.26 -2.64 28.67
N GLY A 123 11.61 -2.33 27.55
CA GLY A 123 11.77 -1.07 26.82
C GLY A 123 12.99 -1.04 25.90
N THR A 124 13.63 -2.18 25.66
CA THR A 124 14.75 -2.29 24.73
C THR A 124 14.25 -2.19 23.29
N PRO A 125 14.79 -1.29 22.46
CA PRO A 125 14.35 -1.14 21.08
C PRO A 125 14.69 -2.36 20.24
N MET A 126 13.79 -2.70 19.34
CA MET A 126 13.94 -3.80 18.38
C MET A 126 14.83 -3.41 17.20
N HIS A 127 15.56 -4.39 16.69
CA HIS A 127 16.53 -4.22 15.62
C HIS A 127 15.90 -4.49 14.26
N TRP A 128 16.02 -3.52 13.35
CA TRP A 128 15.52 -3.62 11.99
C TRP A 128 16.65 -3.78 10.99
N VAL A 129 16.54 -4.80 10.15
CA VAL A 129 17.35 -4.94 8.94
C VAL A 129 16.56 -4.37 7.77
N VAL A 130 17.22 -3.50 7.01
CA VAL A 130 16.65 -2.85 5.83
C VAL A 130 17.20 -3.53 4.59
N GLU A 131 16.35 -4.27 3.89
CA GLU A 131 16.71 -4.94 2.64
C GLU A 131 16.20 -4.11 1.47
N ALA A 132 17.09 -3.73 0.55
CA ALA A 132 16.70 -2.97 -0.63
C ALA A 132 15.93 -3.87 -1.62
N ILE A 133 14.79 -3.40 -2.10
CA ILE A 133 14.04 -4.04 -3.19
C ILE A 133 14.48 -3.39 -4.49
N PRO A 134 15.06 -4.15 -5.44
CA PRO A 134 15.48 -3.58 -6.71
C PRO A 134 14.26 -3.11 -7.52
N PRO A 135 14.39 -2.02 -8.30
CA PRO A 135 13.31 -1.56 -9.16
C PRO A 135 13.10 -2.52 -10.34
N ARG A 136 11.84 -2.74 -10.73
CA ARG A 136 11.52 -3.39 -12.01
C ARG A 136 11.72 -2.40 -13.15
N GLN A 137 12.18 -2.90 -14.30
CA GLN A 137 12.30 -2.11 -15.52
C GLN A 137 10.95 -1.85 -16.20
N LEU A 138 9.99 -2.75 -16.00
CA LEU A 138 8.65 -2.67 -16.58
C LEU A 138 7.60 -2.79 -15.47
N PRO A 139 6.45 -2.10 -15.61
CA PRO A 139 5.31 -2.31 -14.73
C PRO A 139 4.93 -3.80 -14.71
N PRO A 140 4.65 -4.40 -13.55
CA PRO A 140 4.19 -5.78 -13.49
C PRO A 140 2.78 -5.90 -14.12
N GLU A 141 2.46 -7.11 -14.57
CA GLU A 141 1.11 -7.41 -15.04
C GLU A 141 0.13 -7.35 -13.87
N LEU A 142 -1.03 -6.73 -14.10
CA LEU A 142 -2.08 -6.67 -13.09
C LEU A 142 -2.70 -8.05 -12.89
N PRO A 143 -3.09 -8.40 -11.65
CA PRO A 143 -3.80 -9.65 -11.38
C PRO A 143 -5.08 -9.71 -12.22
N VAL A 144 -5.18 -10.75 -13.04
CA VAL A 144 -6.39 -11.03 -13.83
C VAL A 144 -7.41 -11.67 -12.88
N PRO A 145 -8.69 -11.24 -12.91
CA PRO A 145 -9.73 -11.90 -12.14
C PRO A 145 -9.73 -13.40 -12.45
N PRO A 146 -9.86 -14.28 -11.44
CA PRO A 146 -9.98 -15.70 -11.70
C PRO A 146 -11.19 -15.94 -12.61
N ASP A 147 -11.02 -16.81 -13.62
CA ASP A 147 -12.14 -17.23 -14.45
C ASP A 147 -13.26 -17.75 -13.55
N PRO A 148 -14.54 -17.38 -13.80
CA PRO A 148 -15.64 -17.93 -13.04
C PRO A 148 -15.60 -19.45 -13.21
N ILE A 149 -15.30 -20.16 -12.10
CA ILE A 149 -15.29 -21.63 -12.08
C ILE A 149 -16.64 -22.06 -12.64
N PRO A 150 -16.69 -22.80 -13.77
CA PRO A 150 -17.94 -23.31 -14.28
C PRO A 150 -18.53 -24.16 -13.17
N THR A 151 -19.68 -23.75 -12.62
CA THR A 151 -20.39 -24.54 -11.62
C THR A 151 -20.64 -25.90 -12.26
N GLN A 152 -19.83 -26.92 -11.94
CA GLN A 152 -20.07 -28.27 -12.43
C GLN A 152 -21.38 -28.70 -11.78
N VAL A 153 -22.47 -28.64 -12.53
CA VAL A 153 -23.78 -29.09 -12.07
C VAL A 153 -23.74 -30.61 -12.10
N VAL A 154 -23.22 -31.22 -11.03
CA VAL A 154 -23.37 -32.66 -10.81
C VAL A 154 -24.86 -32.91 -10.58
N PRO A 155 -25.51 -33.84 -11.31
CA PRO A 155 -26.89 -34.19 -11.07
C PRO A 155 -27.07 -34.65 -9.62
N MET A 156 -27.99 -34.02 -8.90
CA MET A 156 -28.28 -34.41 -7.52
C MET A 156 -28.93 -35.81 -7.47
N PRO A 157 -28.56 -36.66 -6.50
CA PRO A 157 -29.28 -37.91 -6.25
C PRO A 157 -30.76 -37.64 -5.93
N PRO A 158 -31.68 -38.56 -6.28
CA PRO A 158 -33.09 -38.45 -5.90
C PRO A 158 -33.23 -38.34 -4.37
N GLY A 159 -33.93 -37.30 -3.88
CA GLY A 159 -34.21 -37.09 -2.46
C GLY A 159 -33.35 -36.04 -1.76
N CYS A 160 -32.27 -35.54 -2.38
CA CYS A 160 -31.51 -34.41 -1.85
C CYS A 160 -32.17 -33.08 -2.28
N ARG A 161 -32.16 -32.05 -1.41
CA ARG A 161 -32.49 -30.65 -1.78
C ARG A 161 -31.21 -29.82 -1.79
N ARG A 162 -31.01 -29.02 -2.84
CA ARG A 162 -29.89 -28.08 -2.91
C ARG A 162 -30.20 -26.95 -1.95
N VAL A 163 -29.41 -26.82 -0.88
CA VAL A 163 -29.26 -25.52 -0.23
C VAL A 163 -28.28 -24.77 -1.12
N GLN A 164 -28.76 -23.76 -1.83
CA GLN A 164 -27.88 -22.82 -2.55
C GLN A 164 -27.16 -21.99 -1.48
N ILE A 165 -26.10 -22.54 -0.90
CA ILE A 165 -25.10 -21.72 -0.23
C ILE A 165 -24.25 -21.19 -1.38
N GLN A 166 -24.70 -20.11 -2.01
CA GLN A 166 -23.79 -19.26 -2.75
C GLN A 166 -22.76 -18.82 -1.70
N PRO A 167 -21.45 -19.07 -1.88
CA PRO A 167 -20.48 -18.50 -0.96
C PRO A 167 -20.80 -17.01 -0.91
N PRO A 168 -20.89 -16.39 0.29
CA PRO A 168 -21.13 -14.96 0.37
C PRO A 168 -19.97 -14.28 -0.35
N GLN A 169 -20.18 -13.91 -1.60
CA GLN A 169 -19.36 -12.91 -2.24
C GLN A 169 -19.68 -11.68 -1.42
N VAL A 170 -18.76 -11.31 -0.53
CA VAL A 170 -18.86 -10.01 0.14
C VAL A 170 -18.86 -9.01 -1.01
N GLU A 171 -20.02 -8.44 -1.29
CA GLU A 171 -20.20 -7.41 -2.31
C GLU A 171 -19.55 -6.13 -1.78
N LEU A 172 -18.21 -6.14 -1.70
CA LEU A 172 -17.44 -4.99 -1.27
C LEU A 172 -17.71 -3.86 -2.26
N ARG A 173 -18.43 -2.85 -1.80
CA ARG A 173 -18.76 -1.69 -2.60
C ARG A 173 -18.08 -0.47 -2.02
N ARG A 174 -17.32 0.22 -2.86
CA ARG A 174 -16.64 1.46 -2.45
C ARG A 174 -16.80 2.56 -3.46
N THR A 175 -16.69 3.79 -2.96
CA THR A 175 -16.57 4.96 -3.83
C THR A 175 -15.11 5.12 -4.24
N ILE A 176 -14.87 5.12 -5.55
CA ILE A 176 -13.59 5.54 -6.12
C ILE A 176 -13.72 7.01 -6.43
N HIS A 177 -12.97 7.83 -5.70
CA HIS A 177 -12.78 9.23 -6.02
C HIS A 177 -11.59 9.27 -6.97
N TYR A 178 -11.74 9.81 -8.18
CA TYR A 178 -10.65 9.80 -9.16
C TYR A 178 -10.52 11.10 -9.93
N VAL A 179 -9.30 11.35 -10.43
CA VAL A 179 -8.99 12.49 -11.28
C VAL A 179 -7.97 12.08 -12.36
N ARG A 180 -8.10 12.63 -13.56
CA ARG A 180 -7.08 12.49 -14.63
C ARG A 180 -6.04 13.58 -14.44
N ALA A 181 -4.77 13.20 -14.29
CA ALA A 181 -3.66 14.15 -14.30
C ALA A 181 -3.24 14.48 -15.74
N ASP A 182 -2.51 15.58 -15.88
CA ASP A 182 -1.76 15.90 -17.09
C ASP A 182 -0.52 15.00 -17.23
N ASP A 183 0.22 15.16 -18.32
CA ASP A 183 1.41 14.36 -18.62
C ASP A 183 2.56 14.58 -17.62
N GLN A 184 2.55 15.70 -16.88
CA GLN A 184 3.50 16.02 -15.83
C GLN A 184 3.01 15.58 -14.44
N GLY A 185 1.85 14.92 -14.37
CA GLY A 185 1.29 14.39 -13.12
C GLY A 185 0.57 15.44 -12.28
N ASN A 186 0.34 16.65 -12.81
CA ASN A 186 -0.46 17.66 -12.12
C ASN A 186 -1.95 17.39 -12.35
N PHE A 187 -2.74 17.59 -11.30
CA PHE A 187 -4.19 17.46 -11.38
C PHE A 187 -4.85 18.56 -10.56
N ASN A 188 -6.04 18.98 -10.98
CA ASN A 188 -6.81 19.99 -10.27
C ASN A 188 -7.63 19.33 -9.15
N PRO A 189 -7.47 19.73 -7.87
CA PRO A 189 -8.27 19.23 -6.75
C PRO A 189 -9.79 19.47 -6.87
N LEU A 190 -10.24 20.31 -7.80
CA LEU A 190 -11.67 20.55 -8.06
C LEU A 190 -12.26 19.61 -9.12
N HIS A 191 -11.43 18.87 -9.86
CA HIS A 191 -11.86 18.04 -11.00
C HIS A 191 -12.09 16.57 -10.62
N TRP A 192 -12.13 16.26 -9.33
CA TRP A 192 -12.38 14.91 -8.89
C TRP A 192 -13.79 14.45 -9.25
N ARG A 193 -13.89 13.22 -9.71
CA ARG A 193 -15.12 12.52 -10.07
C ARG A 193 -15.30 11.34 -9.13
N ARG A 194 -16.52 10.81 -9.09
CA ARG A 194 -16.86 9.64 -8.28
C ARG A 194 -17.32 8.52 -9.20
N LEU A 195 -16.82 7.32 -8.95
CA LEU A 195 -17.27 6.07 -9.54
C LEU A 195 -17.65 5.13 -8.40
N GLN A 196 -18.81 4.49 -8.49
CA GLN A 196 -19.14 3.38 -7.60
C GLN A 196 -18.49 2.12 -8.16
N PHE A 197 -17.67 1.46 -7.34
CA PHE A 197 -16.94 0.26 -7.73
C PHE A 197 -17.32 -0.91 -6.83
N GLU A 198 -17.52 -2.07 -7.45
CA GLU A 198 -17.91 -3.30 -6.78
C GLU A 198 -16.80 -4.34 -6.97
N GLY A 199 -16.39 -4.94 -5.86
CA GLY A 199 -15.30 -5.91 -5.80
C GLY A 199 -13.94 -5.28 -5.50
N GLN A 200 -12.90 -6.04 -5.80
CA GLN A 200 -11.52 -5.70 -5.45
C GLN A 200 -10.58 -5.67 -6.65
N SER A 201 -11.02 -6.15 -7.83
CA SER A 201 -10.10 -6.32 -8.95
C SER A 201 -9.56 -5.00 -9.48
N VAL A 202 -8.25 -4.79 -9.38
CA VAL A 202 -7.60 -3.60 -9.97
C VAL A 202 -7.69 -3.61 -11.50
N PHE A 203 -7.72 -4.80 -12.11
CA PHE A 203 -7.93 -4.96 -13.54
C PHE A 203 -9.31 -4.47 -13.98
N ILE A 204 -10.37 -4.89 -13.28
CA ILE A 204 -11.75 -4.43 -13.54
C ILE A 204 -11.84 -2.92 -13.30
N LEU A 205 -11.26 -2.41 -12.21
CA LEU A 205 -11.23 -0.99 -11.91
C LEU A 205 -10.58 -0.17 -13.03
N ARG A 206 -9.45 -0.65 -13.57
CA ARG A 206 -8.78 0.01 -14.71
C ARG A 206 -9.68 0.08 -15.94
N ARG A 207 -10.40 -1.00 -16.26
CA ARG A 207 -11.36 -1.01 -17.36
C ARG A 207 -12.48 0.02 -17.13
N ASP A 208 -13.05 0.05 -15.93
CA ASP A 208 -14.18 0.92 -15.62
C ASP A 208 -13.78 2.39 -15.60
N LEU A 209 -12.59 2.71 -15.07
CA LEU A 209 -12.03 4.07 -15.14
C LEU A 209 -11.68 4.49 -16.57
N ALA A 210 -11.12 3.59 -17.38
CA ALA A 210 -10.87 3.86 -18.80
C ALA A 210 -12.19 4.19 -19.53
N ALA A 211 -13.25 3.42 -19.28
CA ALA A 211 -14.57 3.71 -19.83
C ALA A 211 -15.13 5.05 -19.35
N ALA A 212 -15.02 5.37 -18.05
CA ALA A 212 -15.47 6.64 -17.48
C ALA A 212 -14.71 7.87 -18.03
N LEU A 213 -13.50 7.66 -18.54
CA LEU A 213 -12.67 8.67 -19.20
C LEU A 213 -12.88 8.74 -20.72
N GLY A 214 -13.72 7.88 -21.31
CA GLY A 214 -13.93 7.81 -22.77
C GLY A 214 -12.82 7.06 -23.52
N GLU A 215 -11.97 6.32 -22.81
CA GLU A 215 -10.82 5.56 -23.32
C GLU A 215 -11.05 4.04 -23.25
N ALA A 216 -12.31 3.58 -23.33
CA ALA A 216 -12.68 2.16 -23.19
C ALA A 216 -11.91 1.21 -24.14
N ASN A 217 -11.53 1.69 -25.32
CA ASN A 217 -10.77 0.92 -26.32
C ASN A 217 -9.25 0.89 -26.04
N ASN A 218 -8.76 1.62 -25.04
CA ASN A 218 -7.35 1.74 -24.69
C ASN A 218 -7.13 1.60 -23.17
N VAL A 219 -7.62 0.50 -22.59
CA VAL A 219 -7.52 0.24 -21.13
C VAL A 219 -6.06 0.21 -20.64
N LEU A 220 -5.11 -0.20 -21.49
CA LEU A 220 -3.67 -0.20 -21.16
C LEU A 220 -3.04 1.21 -21.26
N GLY A 221 -3.73 2.16 -21.89
CA GLY A 221 -3.31 3.54 -22.03
C GLY A 221 -3.40 4.36 -20.75
N ILE A 222 -3.92 3.79 -19.67
CA ILE A 222 -3.99 4.44 -18.36
C ILE A 222 -3.22 3.66 -17.30
N THR A 223 -2.56 4.41 -16.41
CA THR A 223 -1.91 3.89 -15.22
C THR A 223 -2.63 4.43 -13.99
N LEU A 224 -3.01 3.54 -13.07
CA LEU A 224 -3.72 3.91 -11.85
C LEU A 224 -2.73 4.11 -10.70
N CYS A 225 -2.86 5.23 -9.98
CA CYS A 225 -2.06 5.51 -8.80
C CYS A 225 -2.96 5.82 -7.60
N ALA A 226 -2.76 5.11 -6.49
CA ALA A 226 -3.34 5.48 -5.21
C ALA A 226 -2.73 6.78 -4.71
N TRP A 227 -3.58 7.66 -4.18
CA TRP A 227 -3.17 8.90 -3.53
C TRP A 227 -3.69 8.93 -2.09
N ALA A 228 -2.89 8.38 -1.17
CA ALA A 228 -3.26 8.23 0.23
C ALA A 228 -2.98 9.51 1.04
N GLY A 229 -3.68 10.57 0.70
CA GLY A 229 -3.70 11.84 1.41
C GLY A 229 -2.96 12.97 0.70
N SER A 230 -3.28 14.21 1.07
CA SER A 230 -2.85 15.41 0.33
C SER A 230 -1.33 15.66 0.28
N ASN A 231 -0.60 15.15 1.27
CA ASN A 231 0.87 15.15 1.34
C ASN A 231 1.46 13.79 0.97
N GLY A 232 0.60 12.82 0.62
CA GLY A 232 0.96 11.49 0.18
C GLY A 232 1.59 11.49 -1.22
N ARG A 233 2.40 10.47 -1.48
CA ARG A 233 3.01 10.24 -2.80
C ARG A 233 2.12 9.33 -3.61
N LEU A 234 2.13 9.51 -4.93
CA LEU A 234 1.44 8.61 -5.85
C LEU A 234 2.09 7.23 -5.78
N THR A 235 1.27 6.21 -5.56
CA THR A 235 1.71 4.81 -5.52
C THR A 235 1.00 4.04 -6.62
N PRO A 236 1.72 3.41 -7.57
CA PRO A 236 1.07 2.64 -8.62
C PRO A 236 0.24 1.49 -8.01
N LEU A 237 -0.99 1.30 -8.51
CA LEU A 237 -1.83 0.19 -8.08
C LEU A 237 -1.49 -1.07 -8.88
N LEU A 238 -0.83 -2.01 -8.21
CA LEU A 238 -0.29 -3.23 -8.79
C LEU A 238 -0.99 -4.51 -8.29
N ILE A 239 -1.83 -4.37 -7.27
CA ILE A 239 -2.56 -5.45 -6.62
C ILE A 239 -4.04 -5.08 -6.49
N ASP A 240 -4.88 -6.09 -6.28
CA ASP A 240 -6.30 -5.91 -5.98
C ASP A 240 -6.51 -5.06 -4.73
N LEU A 241 -7.60 -4.30 -4.74
CA LEU A 241 -7.94 -3.29 -3.75
C LEU A 241 -8.21 -3.92 -2.37
N PRO A 242 -8.04 -3.13 -1.29
CA PRO A 242 -8.23 -3.62 0.07
C PRO A 242 -9.59 -4.28 0.31
N SER A 243 -9.67 -5.16 1.29
CA SER A 243 -10.92 -5.80 1.73
C SER A 243 -11.77 -4.88 2.62
N ASP A 244 -11.97 -3.63 2.18
CA ASP A 244 -12.76 -2.60 2.86
C ASP A 244 -13.74 -1.88 1.92
N GLU A 245 -14.66 -1.10 2.49
CA GLU A 245 -15.61 -0.25 1.74
C GLU A 245 -15.20 1.23 1.75
N LYS A 246 -13.96 1.53 2.17
CA LYS A 246 -13.49 2.91 2.34
C LYS A 246 -13.30 3.57 0.98
N THR A 247 -13.55 4.87 0.94
CA THR A 247 -13.33 5.65 -0.27
C THR A 247 -11.85 5.69 -0.62
N MET A 248 -11.51 5.37 -1.87
CA MET A 248 -10.13 5.37 -2.35
C MET A 248 -9.93 6.50 -3.36
N ASN A 249 -8.89 7.30 -3.15
CA ASN A 249 -8.48 8.35 -4.06
C ASN A 249 -7.50 7.80 -5.10
N ILE A 250 -7.85 7.91 -6.38
CA ILE A 250 -7.04 7.41 -7.50
C ILE A 250 -6.73 8.54 -8.47
N VAL A 251 -5.44 8.76 -8.71
CA VAL A 251 -4.98 9.63 -9.79
C VAL A 251 -4.68 8.74 -10.98
N VAL A 252 -5.32 9.06 -12.11
CA VAL A 252 -5.12 8.36 -13.38
C VAL A 252 -4.07 9.11 -14.17
N LEU A 253 -3.00 8.42 -14.56
CA LEU A 253 -1.96 8.94 -15.45
C LEU A 253 -2.11 8.34 -16.85
N THR A 254 -1.70 9.09 -17.88
CA THR A 254 -1.52 8.53 -19.23
C THR A 254 -0.32 7.58 -19.21
N THR A 255 -0.49 6.33 -19.61
CA THR A 255 0.63 5.37 -19.71
C THR A 255 1.68 5.90 -20.69
N GLY A 256 2.94 5.93 -20.26
CA GLY A 256 4.05 6.46 -21.05
C GLY A 256 4.24 7.97 -20.98
N SER A 257 3.41 8.71 -20.22
CA SER A 257 3.69 10.12 -19.92
C SER A 257 4.96 10.27 -19.06
N PRO A 258 5.60 11.46 -19.03
CA PRO A 258 6.69 11.76 -18.11
C PRO A 258 6.39 11.38 -16.66
N ALA A 259 5.22 11.74 -16.13
CA ALA A 259 4.84 11.37 -14.77
C ALA A 259 4.71 9.85 -14.56
N ALA A 260 4.20 9.12 -15.55
CA ALA A 260 4.13 7.66 -15.47
C ALA A 260 5.53 7.01 -15.52
N GLN A 261 6.48 7.61 -16.24
CA GLN A 261 7.87 7.14 -16.32
C GLN A 261 8.67 7.37 -15.03
N GLU A 262 8.25 8.32 -14.19
CA GLU A 262 8.85 8.55 -12.86
C GLU A 262 8.40 7.52 -11.82
N LEU A 263 7.39 6.70 -12.10
CA LEU A 263 6.93 5.67 -11.18
C LEU A 263 7.99 4.57 -11.02
N VAL A 264 8.26 4.21 -9.77
CA VAL A 264 9.17 3.12 -9.41
C VAL A 264 8.32 1.91 -9.01
N TYR A 265 8.63 0.76 -9.60
CA TYR A 265 7.91 -0.50 -9.33
C TYR A 265 8.82 -1.45 -8.53
N PRO A 266 8.38 -1.99 -7.38
CA PRO A 266 9.20 -2.92 -6.60
C PRO A 266 9.29 -4.29 -7.29
N ASN A 267 10.50 -4.84 -7.42
CA ASN A 267 10.69 -6.22 -7.84
C ASN A 267 10.64 -7.17 -6.63
N VAL A 268 9.44 -7.45 -6.14
CA VAL A 268 9.24 -8.32 -4.95
C VAL A 268 9.61 -9.79 -5.20
N ASP A 269 9.78 -10.17 -6.46
CA ASP A 269 10.22 -11.51 -6.88
C ASP A 269 11.75 -11.62 -6.98
N ALA A 270 12.48 -10.52 -6.75
CA ALA A 270 13.94 -10.53 -6.77
C ALA A 270 14.48 -11.39 -5.61
N ALA A 271 15.35 -12.33 -5.95
CA ALA A 271 16.07 -13.18 -5.00
C ALA A 271 17.12 -12.40 -4.22
#